data_AF-A0A7J6QAD3-F1
#
_entry.id   AF-A0A7J6QAD3-F1
#
_cell.length_a   1.000
_cell.length_b   1.000
_cell.length_c   1.000
_cell.angle_alpha   90.00
_cell.angle_beta   90.00
_cell.angle_gamma   90.00
#
_symmetry.space_group_name_H-M   'P 1'
#
loop_
_entity.id
_entity.type
_entity.pdbx_description
1 polymer ?
#
loop_
_entity_poly.entity_id
_entity_poly.type
_entity_poly.pdbx_seq_one_letter_code
_entity_poly.pdbx_strand_id
1 'polypeptide(L)' 'MPCSSYCWFGFGTCWSVILQVGKLPLPGSPGPHQLLVKVHYASLNPADYQQRKGETKHLLKYKFPKVLQSFDSPAS' A
#
# COMPACT_ATOMS: atom_id res chain seq x y z
N MET A 1 -7.71 13.84 -18.86
CA MET A 1 -8.44 12.57 -18.60
C MET A 1 -8.18 12.18 -17.16
N PRO A 2 -9.19 11.94 -16.30
CA PRO A 2 -8.91 11.50 -14.94
C PRO A 2 -8.41 10.06 -14.97
N CYS A 3 -7.12 9.87 -14.68
CA CYS A 3 -6.50 8.54 -14.57
C CYS A 3 -6.91 7.92 -13.22
N SER A 4 -7.47 6.72 -13.21
CA SER A 4 -7.75 5.99 -11.95
C SER A 4 -6.52 5.16 -11.55
N SER A 5 -6.18 5.10 -10.26
CA SER A 5 -5.17 4.19 -9.70
C SER A 5 -5.86 3.01 -9.00
N TYR A 6 -5.28 1.80 -9.12
CA TYR A 6 -5.78 0.58 -8.50
C TYR A 6 -4.72 0.00 -7.56
N CYS A 7 -5.09 -0.36 -6.32
CA CYS A 7 -4.17 -0.90 -5.32
C CYS A 7 -4.82 -2.02 -4.51
N TRP A 8 -3.97 -2.85 -3.89
CA TRP A 8 -4.40 -3.94 -3.02
C TRP A 8 -4.38 -3.49 -1.55
N PHE A 9 -5.51 -3.64 -0.86
CA PHE A 9 -5.66 -3.29 0.55
C PHE A 9 -5.78 -4.53 1.42
N GLY A 10 -5.16 -4.51 2.60
CA GLY A 10 -5.45 -5.47 3.68
C GLY A 10 -6.50 -4.93 4.65
N PHE A 11 -7.56 -5.70 4.91
CA PHE A 11 -8.55 -5.45 5.96
C PHE A 11 -8.60 -6.63 6.95
N GLY A 12 -8.68 -6.34 8.27
CA GLY A 12 -9.14 -7.31 9.28
C GLY A 12 -8.10 -7.90 10.24
N THR A 13 -8.59 -8.34 11.40
CA THR A 13 -7.88 -8.98 12.51
C THR A 13 -7.49 -10.44 12.22
N CYS A 14 -6.54 -10.91 13.02
CA CYS A 14 -5.92 -12.25 13.04
C CYS A 14 -6.72 -13.36 12.31
N TRP A 15 -6.08 -13.98 11.31
CA TRP A 15 -6.43 -15.24 10.60
C TRP A 15 -7.10 -15.19 9.23
N SER A 16 -7.74 -14.10 8.78
CA SER A 16 -8.16 -14.00 7.37
C SER A 16 -8.11 -12.56 6.87
N VAL A 17 -7.07 -12.23 6.12
CA VAL A 17 -6.85 -10.87 5.59
C VAL A 17 -7.02 -10.91 4.07
N ILE A 18 -8.24 -10.90 3.54
CA ILE A 18 -8.45 -10.86 2.07
C ILE A 18 -7.83 -9.57 1.52
N LEU A 19 -6.96 -9.70 0.50
CA LEU A 19 -6.50 -8.54 -0.24
C LEU A 19 -7.59 -8.09 -1.19
N GLN A 20 -7.97 -6.82 -1.08
CA GLN A 20 -8.99 -6.22 -1.95
C GLN A 20 -8.35 -5.31 -2.97
N VAL A 21 -8.67 -5.51 -4.25
CA VAL A 21 -8.35 -4.51 -5.29
C VAL A 21 -9.39 -3.40 -5.20
N GLY A 22 -8.93 -2.17 -4.99
CA GLY A 22 -9.79 -0.99 -4.96
C GLY A 22 -9.17 0.19 -5.68
N LYS A 23 -10.00 1.19 -5.99
CA LYS A 23 -9.52 2.47 -6.52
C LYS A 23 -9.02 3.34 -5.38
N LEU A 24 -7.88 3.99 -5.60
CA LEU A 24 -7.37 5.06 -4.74
C LEU A 24 -7.46 6.40 -5.45
N PRO A 25 -7.58 7.52 -4.70
CA PRO A 25 -7.27 8.82 -5.26
C PRO A 25 -5.86 8.80 -5.85
N LEU A 26 -5.65 9.53 -6.94
CA LEU A 26 -4.30 9.76 -7.42
C LEU A 26 -3.50 10.49 -6.34
N PRO A 27 -2.23 10.09 -6.11
CA PRO A 27 -1.35 10.88 -5.25
C PRO A 27 -1.26 12.31 -5.80
N GLY A 28 -1.17 13.27 -4.87
CA GLY A 28 -0.92 14.67 -5.23
C GLY A 28 0.48 14.89 -5.82
N SER A 29 0.82 16.15 -6.08
CA SER A 29 2.18 16.52 -6.49
C SER A 29 3.19 16.06 -5.44
N PRO A 30 4.32 15.42 -5.83
CA PRO A 30 5.31 14.95 -4.88
C PRO A 30 5.94 16.13 -4.12
N GLY A 31 6.22 15.94 -2.83
CA GLY A 31 6.96 16.90 -2.03
C GLY A 31 8.47 16.90 -2.36
N PRO A 32 9.26 17.76 -1.69
CA PRO A 32 10.72 17.72 -1.80
C PRO A 32 11.27 16.33 -1.49
N HIS A 33 12.17 15.84 -2.35
CA HIS A 33 12.77 14.50 -2.29
C HIS A 33 11.79 13.32 -2.49
N GLN A 34 10.63 13.55 -3.09
CA GLN A 34 9.71 12.48 -3.49
C GLN A 34 9.60 12.39 -5.00
N LEU A 35 9.32 11.18 -5.50
CA LEU A 35 9.06 10.94 -6.90
C LEU A 35 7.68 10.30 -7.05
N LEU A 36 6.87 10.86 -7.94
CA LEU A 36 5.64 10.23 -8.38
C LEU A 36 5.98 9.25 -9.51
N VAL A 37 5.78 7.95 -9.25
CA VAL A 37 6.09 6.88 -10.21
C VAL A 37 4.83 6.18 -10.71
N LYS A 38 4.84 5.79 -11.99
CA LYS A 38 3.84 4.90 -12.56
C LYS A 38 4.36 3.46 -12.51
N VAL A 39 3.74 2.63 -11.69
CA VAL A 39 4.12 1.22 -11.54
C VAL A 39 3.53 0.41 -12.69
N HIS A 40 4.38 -0.23 -13.50
CA HIS A 40 3.96 -1.15 -14.57
C HIS A 40 3.89 -2.60 -14.09
N TYR A 41 4.80 -2.98 -13.19
CA TYR A 41 4.92 -4.32 -12.62
C TYR A 41 5.35 -4.22 -11.16
N ALA A 42 4.88 -5.17 -10.36
CA ALA A 42 5.28 -5.34 -8.97
C ALA A 42 5.34 -6.84 -8.65
N SER A 43 6.34 -7.28 -7.89
CA SER A 43 6.48 -8.66 -7.43
C SER A 43 6.08 -8.79 -5.97
N LEU A 44 5.69 -9.99 -5.54
CA LEU A 44 5.51 -10.28 -4.12
C LEU A 44 6.84 -10.58 -3.47
N ASN A 45 7.07 -10.02 -2.29
CA ASN A 45 8.24 -10.26 -1.47
C ASN A 45 7.83 -10.94 -0.15
N PRO A 46 8.71 -11.72 0.51
CA PRO A 46 8.41 -12.31 1.82
C PRO A 46 7.96 -11.28 2.87
N ALA A 47 8.53 -10.06 2.82
CA ALA A 47 8.15 -8.96 3.70
C ALA A 47 6.68 -8.54 3.55
N ASP A 48 6.09 -8.67 2.36
CA ASP A 48 4.68 -8.32 2.13
C ASP A 48 3.75 -9.24 2.93
N TYR A 49 4.12 -10.52 3.09
CA TYR A 49 3.36 -11.48 3.88
C TYR A 49 3.45 -11.16 5.39
N GLN A 50 4.64 -10.81 5.88
CA GLN A 50 4.85 -10.42 7.28
C GLN A 50 4.07 -9.13 7.59
N GLN A 51 4.15 -8.13 6.69
CA GLN A 51 3.42 -6.89 6.81
C GLN A 51 1.90 -7.13 6.78
N ARG A 52 1.41 -8.00 5.89
CA ARG A 52 -0.01 -8.38 5.82
C ARG A 52 -0.51 -9.02 7.11
N LYS A 53 0.33 -9.81 7.80
CA LYS A 53 -0.01 -10.40 9.11
C LYS A 53 0.07 -9.42 10.28
N GLY A 54 0.58 -8.21 10.05
CA GLY A 54 0.80 -7.23 11.13
C GLY A 54 2.09 -7.42 11.91
N GLU A 55 2.95 -8.36 11.52
CA GLU A 55 4.17 -8.73 12.26
C GLU A 55 5.18 -7.57 12.31
N THR A 56 5.19 -6.70 11.30
CA THR A 56 6.07 -5.54 11.22
C THR A 56 5.43 -4.23 11.72
N LYS A 57 4.20 -4.27 12.24
CA LYS A 57 3.43 -3.06 12.63
C LYS A 57 4.16 -2.18 13.64
N HIS A 58 4.86 -2.79 14.60
CA HIS A 58 5.60 -2.07 15.63
C HIS A 58 6.89 -1.41 15.09
N LEU A 59 7.52 -2.02 14.09
CA LEU A 59 8.74 -1.52 13.46
C LEU A 59 8.44 -0.40 12.46
N LEU A 60 7.43 -0.60 11.61
CA LEU A 60 7.10 0.27 10.48
C LEU A 60 5.94 1.25 10.77
N LYS A 61 5.37 1.21 11.98
CA LYS A 61 4.36 2.13 12.50
C LYS A 61 3.19 2.42 11.54
N TYR A 62 2.56 1.37 10.99
CA TYR A 62 1.40 1.52 10.09
C TYR A 62 0.07 1.06 10.72
N LYS A 63 -1.03 1.41 10.07
CA LYS A 63 -2.39 0.95 10.39
C LYS A 63 -3.02 0.34 9.14
N PHE A 64 -4.00 -0.54 9.35
CA PHE A 64 -4.85 -1.04 8.26
C PHE A 64 -6.09 -0.13 8.10
N PRO A 65 -6.67 -0.01 6.89
CA PRO A 65 -6.19 -0.59 5.63
C PRO A 65 -4.96 0.13 5.06
N LYS A 66 -4.05 -0.63 4.44
CA LYS A 66 -2.81 -0.12 3.85
C LYS A 66 -2.52 -0.81 2.51
N VAL A 67 -1.97 -0.05 1.57
CA VAL A 67 -1.38 -0.58 0.34
C VAL A 67 -0.13 -1.37 0.71
N LEU A 68 -0.09 -2.64 0.32
CA LEU A 68 1.09 -3.47 0.55
C LEU A 68 2.25 -3.01 -0.35
N GLN A 69 3.48 -3.36 0.04
CA GLN A 69 4.75 -2.89 -0.53
C GLN A 69 5.22 -1.52 -0.01
N SER A 70 6.50 -1.23 -0.29
CA SER A 70 7.24 -0.08 0.24
C SER A 70 6.95 1.25 -0.47
N PHE A 71 6.17 1.23 -1.56
CA PHE A 71 5.77 2.43 -2.29
C PHE A 71 4.47 2.97 -1.70
N ASP A 72 4.54 3.44 -0.47
CA ASP A 72 3.38 4.10 0.15
C ASP A 72 3.27 5.52 -0.44
N SER A 73 2.10 5.86 -0.97
CA SER A 73 1.73 7.26 -1.07
C SER A 73 1.48 7.71 0.37
N PRO A 74 2.12 8.77 0.89
CA PRO A 74 1.61 9.38 2.09
C PRO A 74 0.13 9.67 1.81
N ALA A 75 -0.74 9.05 2.60
CA ALA A 75 -2.13 9.46 2.64
C ALA A 75 -2.11 10.95 2.97
N SER A 76 -2.75 11.73 2.11
CA SER A 76 -3.12 13.12 2.34
C SER A 76 -3.63 13.33 3.77
#